data_AF-A0AAD7NX86-F1
#
_entry.id   AF-A0AAD7NX86-F1
#
_cell.length_a   1.000
_cell.length_b   1.000
_cell.length_c   1.000
_cell.angle_alpha   90.00
_cell.angle_beta   90.00
_cell.angle_gamma   90.00
#
_symmetry.space_group_name_H-M   'P 1'
#
loop_
_entity.id
_entity.type
_entity.pdbx_description
1 polymer ?
#
loop_
_entity_poly.entity_id
_entity_poly.type
_entity_poly.pdbx_seq_one_letter_code
_entity_poly.pdbx_strand_id
1 'polypeptide(L)'
;MSSNVPISSSSFPAPTPQNTPLSHAPISSGMAMSRPTVPDIDEEGAEELQSMGTTGVQGAMLGMVQGKLAGLVGQSSGYVEGLPVQVRRQVEGLKGLQVKQTELQNQYKRECLELERKYLSLQKPLYARRHAIISGSAEATQDEIAAGEAASLKEDEEYEPITKLREDEEEEDVKGIPTFWSTALRNHPGLAELITERDAEALAYLKDVTLEYLDKEGGPYAGQPGFTITFHWDAAANPFFTNETLTKTYIYNEEVGYAGDFTYDRAVGSPIAWKEEQDLTREWEIKKQRNKNTNRTRLIRKSHPTPSFFNFFSPPVMPDEEALESGELEPEDIEEIEEKLEIDYQVGEDLKEKIIPRAIDYFTGKALEYELIDSDDEDDDEFEDLDEDEEGEFDEDSDSDEDVPTRRKGPPKRGAAAAGSGSNVDPQECKQQ
;
A
#
# COMPACT_ATOMS: atom_id res chain seq x y z
N MET A 1 -58.53 -7.02 -25.67
CA MET A 1 -59.73 -6.66 -24.90
C MET A 1 -59.32 -5.55 -23.94
N SER A 2 -59.43 -4.30 -24.39
CA SER A 2 -59.08 -3.10 -23.64
C SER A 2 -60.26 -2.74 -22.73
N SER A 3 -60.05 -2.64 -21.42
CA SER A 3 -61.05 -2.16 -20.47
C SER A 3 -60.66 -0.77 -19.96
N ASN A 4 -61.27 0.22 -20.58
CA ASN A 4 -61.28 1.63 -20.17
C ASN A 4 -61.89 1.77 -18.78
N VAL A 5 -61.14 2.32 -17.82
CA VAL A 5 -61.69 2.85 -16.56
C VAL A 5 -61.62 4.37 -16.62
N PRO A 6 -62.74 5.10 -16.44
CA PRO A 6 -62.74 6.55 -16.52
C PRO A 6 -62.25 7.15 -15.20
N ILE A 7 -61.15 7.90 -15.24
CA ILE A 7 -60.66 8.69 -14.11
C ILE A 7 -61.36 10.06 -14.19
N SER A 8 -62.28 10.33 -13.27
CA SER A 8 -62.87 11.66 -13.11
C SER A 8 -61.85 12.61 -12.49
N SER A 9 -61.56 13.71 -13.17
CA SER A 9 -60.76 14.81 -12.67
C SER A 9 -61.52 15.58 -11.58
N SER A 10 -61.23 15.29 -10.31
CA SER A 10 -61.59 16.15 -9.18
C SER A 10 -60.31 16.56 -8.45
N SER A 11 -59.92 17.83 -8.64
CA SER A 11 -58.79 18.44 -7.96
C SER A 11 -59.12 18.65 -6.48
N PHE A 12 -58.54 17.83 -5.61
CA PHE A 12 -58.45 18.12 -4.19
C PHE A 12 -56.97 18.36 -3.85
N PRO A 13 -56.57 19.58 -3.42
CA PRO A 13 -55.22 19.80 -2.95
C PRO A 13 -54.98 19.02 -1.66
N ALA A 14 -53.93 18.21 -1.64
CA ALA A 14 -53.51 17.47 -0.46
C ALA A 14 -53.10 18.47 0.66
N PRO A 15 -53.59 18.30 1.90
CA PRO A 15 -53.28 19.22 2.99
C PRO A 15 -51.86 19.00 3.50
N THR A 16 -51.02 20.02 3.38
CA THR A 16 -49.69 20.08 4.01
C THR A 16 -49.80 20.08 5.53
N PRO A 17 -49.02 19.27 6.28
CA PRO A 17 -49.02 19.29 7.73
C PRO A 17 -48.35 20.58 8.24
N GLN A 18 -49.18 21.43 8.84
CA GLN A 18 -48.82 22.72 9.39
C GLN A 18 -48.42 22.53 10.86
N ASN A 19 -47.12 22.64 11.17
CA ASN A 19 -46.64 22.60 12.55
C ASN A 19 -45.50 23.62 12.78
N THR A 20 -45.78 24.88 12.44
CA THR A 20 -44.95 26.02 12.83
C THR A 20 -45.52 26.61 14.12
N PRO A 21 -44.81 26.57 15.26
CA PRO A 21 -45.28 27.26 16.46
C PRO A 21 -45.21 28.78 16.26
N LEU A 22 -46.36 29.43 16.37
CA LEU A 22 -46.55 30.88 16.50
C LEU A 22 -46.01 31.37 17.86
N SER A 23 -44.69 31.42 18.03
CA SER A 23 -44.06 32.20 19.10
C SER A 23 -42.60 32.48 18.76
N HIS A 24 -42.27 33.74 18.49
CA HIS A 24 -40.88 34.18 18.48
C HIS A 24 -40.30 34.01 19.89
N ALA A 25 -39.29 33.16 20.03
CA ALA A 25 -38.52 33.07 21.27
C ALA A 25 -37.79 34.41 21.51
N PRO A 26 -37.79 34.95 22.74
CA PRO A 26 -37.16 36.23 23.02
C PRO A 26 -35.63 36.05 23.04
N ILE A 27 -34.97 36.44 21.95
CA ILE A 27 -33.52 36.62 21.91
C ILE A 27 -33.20 37.99 22.52
N SER A 28 -33.28 38.10 23.84
CA SER A 28 -32.66 39.20 24.58
C SER A 28 -32.68 38.96 26.09
N SER A 29 -31.63 38.32 26.62
CA SER A 29 -30.90 38.77 27.82
C SER A 29 -30.06 37.64 28.42
N GLY A 30 -28.74 37.84 28.43
CA GLY A 30 -27.91 37.51 29.59
C GLY A 30 -27.55 36.05 29.81
N MET A 31 -26.75 35.45 28.93
CA MET A 31 -25.77 34.42 29.31
C MET A 31 -24.58 34.52 28.35
N ALA A 32 -23.41 34.84 28.89
CA ALA A 32 -22.17 34.96 28.16
C ALA A 32 -21.77 33.59 27.60
N MET A 33 -22.17 33.32 26.36
CA MET A 33 -21.48 32.35 25.51
C MET A 33 -20.14 33.00 25.15
N SER A 34 -19.07 32.60 25.84
CA SER A 34 -17.72 32.91 25.40
C SER A 34 -17.58 32.41 23.97
N ARG A 35 -17.36 33.33 23.03
CA ARG A 35 -17.00 32.99 21.64
C ARG A 35 -15.77 32.07 21.72
N PRO A 36 -15.70 30.99 20.93
CA PRO A 36 -14.47 30.22 20.81
C PRO A 36 -13.36 31.20 20.42
N THR A 37 -12.39 31.41 21.31
CA THR A 37 -11.19 32.18 21.01
C THR A 37 -10.26 31.26 20.25
N VAL A 38 -10.36 31.27 18.93
CA VAL A 38 -9.22 30.95 18.09
C VAL A 38 -8.21 32.07 18.34
N PRO A 39 -6.95 31.80 18.72
CA PRO A 39 -5.93 32.83 18.75
C PRO A 39 -5.87 33.49 17.36
N ASP A 40 -5.86 34.82 17.32
CA ASP A 40 -5.59 35.54 16.07
C ASP A 40 -4.25 35.05 15.49
N ILE A 41 -4.16 34.94 14.18
CA ILE A 41 -2.92 34.58 13.49
C ILE A 41 -1.90 35.67 13.84
N ASP A 42 -0.84 35.31 14.58
CA ASP A 42 0.30 36.21 14.77
C ASP A 42 0.93 36.46 13.40
N GLU A 43 0.80 37.70 12.91
CA GLU A 43 1.40 38.16 11.65
C GLU A 43 2.93 38.33 11.73
N GLU A 44 3.58 37.89 12.83
CA GLU A 44 5.02 38.04 13.03
C GLU A 44 5.89 37.20 12.05
N GLY A 45 5.29 36.30 11.26
CA GLY A 45 5.95 35.58 10.16
C GLY A 45 5.57 36.04 8.75
N ALA A 46 4.67 37.02 8.61
CA ALA A 46 4.15 37.45 7.31
C ALA A 46 5.21 38.13 6.42
N GLU A 47 6.24 38.73 7.04
CA GLU A 47 7.34 39.36 6.32
C GLU A 47 8.31 38.33 5.69
N GLU A 48 8.44 37.13 6.28
CA GLU A 48 9.32 36.08 5.76
C GLU A 48 8.65 35.30 4.60
N LEU A 49 7.31 35.13 4.67
CA LEU A 49 6.49 34.50 3.63
C LEU A 49 6.47 35.28 2.30
N GLN A 50 6.56 36.62 2.34
CA GLN A 50 6.59 37.45 1.12
C GLN A 50 7.88 37.28 0.30
N SER A 51 8.92 36.67 0.89
CA SER A 51 10.22 36.45 0.23
C SER A 51 10.36 35.08 -0.42
N MET A 52 9.44 34.15 -0.15
CA MET A 52 9.48 32.78 -0.65
C MET A 52 8.55 32.60 -1.86
N GLY A 53 9.03 31.87 -2.88
CA GLY A 53 8.21 31.51 -4.04
C GLY A 53 6.97 30.69 -3.65
N THR A 54 5.97 30.64 -4.54
CA THR A 54 4.66 29.99 -4.31
C THR A 54 4.76 28.56 -3.76
N THR A 55 5.78 27.81 -4.18
CA THR A 55 6.07 26.44 -3.71
C THR A 55 6.65 26.40 -2.28
N GLY A 56 7.44 27.41 -1.90
CA GLY A 56 7.98 27.54 -0.54
C GLY A 56 6.92 27.97 0.47
N VAL A 57 5.96 28.80 0.05
CA VAL A 57 4.81 29.20 0.87
C VAL A 57 3.89 28.01 1.14
N GLN A 58 3.63 27.16 0.15
CA GLN A 58 2.86 25.92 0.32
C GLN A 58 3.56 24.93 1.26
N GLY A 59 4.87 24.71 1.11
CA GLY A 59 5.65 23.84 2.00
C GLY A 59 5.72 24.34 3.45
N ALA A 60 5.92 25.64 3.65
CA ALA A 60 5.93 26.24 4.98
C ALA A 60 4.55 26.21 5.65
N MET A 61 3.48 26.41 4.87
CA MET A 61 2.10 26.32 5.37
C MET A 61 1.73 24.88 5.73
N LEU A 62 2.13 23.88 4.93
CA LEU A 62 1.93 22.47 5.23
C LEU A 62 2.69 22.06 6.50
N GLY A 63 3.94 22.51 6.65
CA GLY A 63 4.74 22.27 7.86
C GLY A 63 4.16 22.95 9.12
N MET A 64 3.60 24.16 9.01
CA MET A 64 2.91 24.82 10.13
C MET A 64 1.58 24.13 10.48
N VAL A 65 0.84 23.65 9.49
CA VAL A 65 -0.41 22.90 9.70
C VAL A 65 -0.10 21.55 10.36
N GLN A 66 0.89 20.81 9.87
CA GLN A 66 1.35 19.56 10.49
C GLN A 66 1.90 19.80 11.91
N GLY A 67 2.69 20.85 12.14
CA GLY A 67 3.21 21.19 13.47
C GLY A 67 2.11 21.62 14.48
N LYS A 68 1.09 22.36 14.02
CA LYS A 68 -0.07 22.72 14.86
C LYS A 68 -0.99 21.53 15.12
N LEU A 69 -1.21 20.67 14.14
CA LEU A 69 -1.98 19.43 14.30
C LEU A 69 -1.28 18.50 15.29
N ALA A 70 0.04 18.30 15.18
CA ALA A 70 0.84 17.50 16.12
C ALA A 70 0.75 18.04 17.56
N GLY A 71 0.70 19.37 17.76
CA GLY A 71 0.49 19.98 19.08
C GLY A 71 -0.95 19.83 19.64
N LEU A 72 -1.94 19.62 18.78
CA LEU A 72 -3.36 19.44 19.13
C LEU A 72 -3.73 17.97 19.37
N VAL A 73 -2.96 17.01 18.85
CA VAL A 73 -3.16 15.58 19.07
C VAL A 73 -2.96 15.28 20.57
N GLY A 74 -4.02 14.77 21.21
CA GLY A 74 -4.00 14.42 22.64
C GLY A 74 -4.14 15.59 23.62
N GLN A 75 -4.08 16.85 23.15
CA GLN A 75 -4.38 18.00 23.99
C GLN A 75 -5.89 18.28 24.01
N SER A 76 -6.47 18.21 25.20
CA SER A 76 -7.83 18.71 25.40
C SER A 76 -7.86 20.19 25.03
N SER A 77 -8.76 20.61 24.16
CA SER A 77 -8.88 21.99 23.66
C SER A 77 -9.18 23.05 24.74
N GLY A 78 -9.09 22.72 26.04
CA GLY A 78 -9.45 23.54 27.19
C GLY A 78 -10.98 23.71 27.35
N TYR A 79 -11.71 23.56 26.25
CA TYR A 79 -13.15 23.65 26.20
C TYR A 79 -13.81 22.59 27.08
N VAL A 80 -13.38 21.33 26.96
CA VAL A 80 -13.96 20.21 27.70
C VAL A 80 -13.71 20.37 29.21
N GLU A 81 -12.54 20.88 29.60
CA GLU A 81 -12.15 21.15 31.00
C GLU A 81 -12.97 22.28 31.61
N GLY A 82 -13.31 23.30 30.79
CA GLY A 82 -14.14 24.44 31.16
C GLY A 82 -15.64 24.15 31.27
N LEU A 83 -16.09 22.97 30.82
CA LEU A 83 -17.50 22.60 30.90
C LEU A 83 -17.96 22.39 32.37
N PRO A 84 -19.22 22.76 32.70
CA PRO A 84 -19.79 22.48 34.02
C PRO A 84 -19.66 21.00 34.39
N VAL A 85 -19.43 20.71 35.67
CA VAL A 85 -19.22 19.33 36.18
C VAL A 85 -20.32 18.37 35.72
N GLN A 86 -21.58 18.84 35.69
CA GLN A 86 -22.69 18.04 35.21
C GLN A 86 -22.52 17.64 33.73
N VAL A 87 -22.08 18.55 32.87
CA VAL A 87 -21.83 18.28 31.44
C VAL A 87 -20.65 17.34 31.27
N ARG A 88 -19.54 17.55 31.99
CA ARG A 88 -18.39 16.63 31.95
C ARG A 88 -18.78 15.21 32.38
N ARG A 89 -19.64 15.07 33.40
CA ARG A 89 -20.20 13.76 33.79
C ARG A 89 -21.06 13.12 32.69
N GLN A 90 -21.78 13.92 31.89
CA GLN A 90 -22.50 13.39 30.73
C GLN A 90 -21.55 12.93 29.63
N VAL A 91 -20.46 13.69 29.37
CA VAL A 91 -19.41 13.28 28.41
C VAL A 91 -18.77 11.96 28.84
N GLU A 92 -18.45 11.78 30.13
CA GLU A 92 -17.99 10.49 30.65
C GLU A 92 -19.04 9.38 30.49
N GLY A 93 -20.32 9.71 30.65
CA GLY A 93 -21.42 8.80 30.32
C GLY A 93 -21.45 8.39 28.84
N LEU A 94 -21.20 9.31 27.92
CA LEU A 94 -21.09 9.04 26.48
C LEU A 94 -19.87 8.16 26.16
N LYS A 95 -18.72 8.38 26.80
CA LYS A 95 -17.56 7.48 26.68
C LYS A 95 -17.91 6.05 27.12
N GLY A 96 -18.68 5.89 28.20
CA GLY A 96 -19.18 4.58 28.62
C GLY A 96 -20.13 3.92 27.60
N LEU A 97 -20.90 4.70 26.83
CA LEU A 97 -21.67 4.17 25.70
C LEU A 97 -20.78 3.78 24.53
N GLN A 98 -19.74 4.57 24.25
CA GLN A 98 -18.76 4.26 23.21
C GLN A 98 -18.09 2.91 23.45
N VAL A 99 -17.74 2.57 24.69
CA VAL A 99 -17.18 1.24 25.05
C VAL A 99 -18.12 0.11 24.61
N LYS A 100 -19.43 0.24 24.86
CA LYS A 100 -20.42 -0.77 24.43
C LYS A 100 -20.55 -0.85 22.91
N GLN A 101 -20.39 0.27 22.22
CA GLN A 101 -20.37 0.28 20.75
C GLN A 101 -19.14 -0.46 20.23
N THR A 102 -17.97 -0.24 20.83
CA THR A 102 -16.74 -0.96 20.50
C THR A 102 -16.86 -2.45 20.80
N GLU A 103 -17.47 -2.86 21.91
CA GLU A 103 -17.77 -4.28 22.22
C GLU A 103 -18.63 -4.94 21.12
N LEU A 104 -19.67 -4.23 20.64
CA LEU A 104 -20.50 -4.73 19.54
C LEU A 104 -19.74 -4.81 18.21
N GLN A 105 -18.89 -3.82 17.91
CA GLN A 105 -18.03 -3.84 16.72
C GLN A 105 -17.03 -5.01 16.76
N ASN A 106 -16.42 -5.26 17.91
CA ASN A 106 -15.56 -6.43 18.15
C ASN A 106 -16.31 -7.74 17.87
N GLN A 107 -17.54 -7.87 18.35
CA GLN A 107 -18.36 -9.05 18.08
C GLN A 107 -18.65 -9.20 16.58
N TYR A 108 -19.07 -8.12 15.92
CA TYR A 108 -19.35 -8.12 14.47
C TYR A 108 -18.13 -8.60 13.66
N LYS A 109 -16.95 -8.04 13.92
CA LYS A 109 -15.73 -8.43 13.18
C LYS A 109 -15.30 -9.87 13.45
N ARG A 110 -15.48 -10.37 14.68
CA ARG A 110 -15.27 -11.81 14.97
C ARG A 110 -16.23 -12.70 14.18
N GLU A 111 -17.50 -12.31 14.07
CA GLU A 111 -18.49 -13.04 13.25
C GLU A 111 -18.15 -12.97 11.75
N CYS A 112 -17.66 -11.83 11.25
CA CYS A 112 -17.14 -11.70 9.88
C CYS A 112 -15.99 -12.69 9.62
N LEU A 113 -15.00 -12.75 10.51
CA LEU A 113 -13.87 -13.68 10.39
C LEU A 113 -14.32 -15.15 10.39
N GLU A 114 -15.36 -15.50 11.16
CA GLU A 114 -15.95 -16.83 11.13
C GLU A 114 -16.65 -17.13 9.79
N LEU A 115 -17.32 -16.13 9.23
CA LEU A 115 -17.96 -16.23 7.92
C LEU A 115 -16.93 -16.41 6.80
N GLU A 116 -15.85 -15.63 6.83
CA GLU A 116 -14.71 -15.76 5.93
C GLU A 116 -14.10 -17.17 6.01
N ARG A 117 -13.83 -17.68 7.23
CA ARG A 117 -13.33 -19.05 7.42
C ARG A 117 -14.27 -20.09 6.80
N LYS A 118 -15.59 -19.92 6.96
CA LYS A 118 -16.60 -20.80 6.35
C LYS A 118 -16.52 -20.76 4.83
N TYR A 119 -16.49 -19.58 4.20
CA TYR A 119 -16.46 -19.48 2.74
C TYR A 119 -15.12 -19.92 2.14
N LEU A 120 -14.01 -19.68 2.83
CA LEU A 120 -12.72 -20.25 2.45
C LEU A 120 -12.79 -21.79 2.38
N SER A 121 -13.46 -22.44 3.35
CA SER A 121 -13.64 -23.90 3.31
C SER A 121 -14.43 -24.39 2.09
N LEU A 122 -15.38 -23.58 1.59
CA LEU A 122 -16.15 -23.86 0.37
C LEU A 122 -15.36 -23.57 -0.91
N GLN A 123 -14.41 -22.63 -0.86
CA GLN A 123 -13.51 -22.31 -1.96
C GLN A 123 -12.35 -23.30 -2.10
N LYS A 124 -11.88 -23.92 -1.00
CA LYS A 124 -10.75 -24.89 -1.00
C LYS A 124 -10.87 -25.98 -2.08
N PRO A 125 -12.03 -26.63 -2.31
CA PRO A 125 -12.19 -27.59 -3.41
C PRO A 125 -11.99 -26.97 -4.80
N LEU A 126 -12.39 -25.71 -5.01
CA LEU A 126 -12.17 -24.98 -6.27
C LEU A 126 -10.69 -24.65 -6.46
N TYR A 127 -10.00 -24.22 -5.40
CA TYR A 127 -8.55 -23.99 -5.45
C TYR A 127 -7.77 -25.29 -5.69
N ALA A 128 -8.18 -26.40 -5.08
CA ALA A 128 -7.60 -27.71 -5.37
C ALA A 128 -7.84 -28.13 -6.82
N ARG A 129 -9.03 -27.87 -7.38
CA ARG A 129 -9.33 -28.12 -8.80
C ARG A 129 -8.46 -27.25 -9.72
N ARG A 130 -8.30 -25.96 -9.41
CA ARG A 130 -7.40 -25.03 -10.11
C ARG A 130 -5.96 -25.54 -10.08
N HIS A 131 -5.45 -25.92 -8.91
CA HIS A 131 -4.10 -26.45 -8.77
C HIS A 131 -3.90 -27.74 -9.57
N ALA A 132 -4.90 -28.62 -9.64
CA ALA A 132 -4.82 -29.84 -10.44
C ALA A 132 -4.64 -29.55 -11.94
N ILE A 133 -5.31 -28.52 -12.45
CA ILE A 133 -5.18 -28.04 -13.83
C ILE A 133 -3.81 -27.38 -14.06
N ILE A 134 -3.40 -26.46 -13.19
CA ILE A 134 -2.11 -25.76 -13.30
C ILE A 134 -0.93 -26.74 -13.26
N SER A 135 -0.97 -27.74 -12.38
CA SER A 135 0.09 -28.76 -12.26
C SER A 135 0.09 -29.80 -13.39
N GLY A 136 -0.94 -29.82 -14.25
CA GLY A 136 -1.13 -30.85 -15.26
C GLY A 136 -1.39 -32.24 -14.68
N SER A 137 -1.92 -32.34 -13.45
CA SER A 137 -2.35 -33.60 -12.85
C SER A 137 -3.76 -34.01 -13.28
N ALA A 138 -4.57 -33.04 -13.73
CA ALA A 138 -5.85 -33.28 -14.38
C ALA A 138 -6.08 -32.25 -15.49
N GLU A 139 -6.71 -32.66 -16.59
CA GLU A 139 -7.13 -31.74 -17.64
C GLU A 139 -8.45 -31.03 -17.27
N ALA A 140 -8.67 -29.88 -17.90
CA ALA A 140 -9.95 -29.17 -17.82
C ALA A 140 -11.04 -30.00 -18.50
N THR A 141 -12.20 -30.07 -17.87
CA THR A 141 -13.37 -30.75 -18.45
C THR A 141 -14.02 -29.90 -19.52
N GLN A 142 -14.76 -30.52 -20.43
CA GLN A 142 -15.50 -29.81 -21.47
C GLN A 142 -16.49 -28.78 -20.87
N ASP A 143 -17.09 -29.09 -19.73
CA ASP A 143 -18.03 -28.19 -19.04
C ASP A 143 -17.32 -26.96 -18.46
N GLU A 144 -16.11 -27.14 -17.88
CA GLU A 144 -15.28 -26.03 -17.38
C GLU A 144 -14.80 -25.13 -18.53
N ILE A 145 -14.40 -25.72 -19.67
CA ILE A 145 -13.99 -24.98 -20.86
C ILE A 145 -15.18 -24.18 -21.41
N ALA A 146 -16.33 -24.82 -21.62
CA ALA A 146 -17.53 -24.14 -22.13
C ALA A 146 -18.00 -23.01 -21.21
N ALA A 147 -17.89 -23.18 -19.88
CA ALA A 147 -18.18 -22.12 -18.92
C ALA A 147 -17.19 -20.95 -19.03
N GLY A 148 -15.89 -21.24 -19.21
CA GLY A 148 -14.84 -20.24 -19.40
C GLY A 148 -14.97 -19.46 -20.71
N GLU A 149 -15.28 -20.14 -21.81
CA GLU A 149 -15.57 -19.51 -23.11
C GLU A 149 -16.82 -18.61 -23.02
N ALA A 150 -17.86 -19.06 -22.31
CA ALA A 150 -19.06 -18.26 -22.09
C ALA A 150 -18.83 -17.04 -21.19
N ALA A 151 -17.83 -17.08 -20.30
CA ALA A 151 -17.40 -15.91 -19.53
C ALA A 151 -16.60 -14.95 -20.42
N SER A 152 -15.65 -15.48 -21.20
CA SER A 152 -14.81 -14.69 -22.11
C SER A 152 -15.65 -13.94 -23.15
N LEU A 153 -16.69 -14.57 -23.71
CA LEU A 153 -17.61 -13.94 -24.66
C LEU A 153 -18.49 -12.83 -24.05
N LYS A 154 -18.71 -12.84 -22.73
CA LYS A 154 -19.43 -11.76 -22.05
C LYS A 154 -18.56 -10.55 -21.79
N GLU A 155 -17.25 -10.77 -21.63
CA GLU A 155 -16.26 -9.73 -21.40
C GLU A 155 -15.80 -9.12 -22.74
N ASP A 156 -15.63 -9.95 -23.76
CA ASP A 156 -15.19 -9.57 -25.10
C ASP A 156 -16.13 -10.19 -26.15
N GLU A 157 -16.94 -9.34 -26.80
CA GLU A 157 -17.89 -9.76 -27.83
C GLU A 157 -17.21 -10.35 -29.09
N GLU A 158 -15.92 -10.06 -29.31
CA GLU A 158 -15.13 -10.57 -30.44
C GLU A 158 -14.36 -11.86 -30.06
N TYR A 159 -14.54 -12.39 -28.85
CA TYR A 159 -13.89 -13.62 -28.42
C TYR A 159 -14.26 -14.83 -29.32
N GLU A 160 -13.26 -15.37 -30.02
CA GLU A 160 -13.42 -16.61 -30.77
C GLU A 160 -13.05 -17.83 -29.90
N PRO A 161 -13.96 -18.83 -29.74
CA PRO A 161 -13.67 -20.05 -29.02
C PRO A 161 -12.43 -20.76 -29.56
N ILE A 162 -11.66 -21.39 -28.66
CA ILE A 162 -10.42 -22.07 -29.02
C ILE A 162 -10.78 -23.40 -29.69
N THR A 163 -11.13 -23.37 -30.97
CA THR A 163 -11.63 -24.52 -31.73
C THR A 163 -10.49 -25.45 -32.16
N LYS A 164 -9.94 -26.21 -31.21
CA LYS A 164 -8.86 -27.20 -31.39
C LYS A 164 -7.55 -26.57 -31.90
N LEU A 165 -6.45 -27.21 -31.54
CA LEU A 165 -5.10 -26.91 -32.07
C LEU A 165 -5.20 -26.58 -33.55
N ARG A 166 -4.64 -25.43 -33.96
CA ARG A 166 -4.50 -25.12 -35.39
C ARG A 166 -3.75 -26.29 -36.03
N GLU A 167 -4.07 -26.68 -37.26
CA GLU A 167 -3.44 -27.84 -37.94
C GLU A 167 -1.89 -27.73 -38.04
N ASP A 168 -1.35 -26.54 -37.73
CA ASP A 168 0.04 -26.15 -37.77
C ASP A 168 0.74 -26.17 -36.38
N GLU A 169 -0.01 -26.36 -35.30
CA GLU A 169 0.52 -26.39 -33.93
C GLU A 169 0.82 -27.84 -33.55
N GLU A 170 2.11 -28.18 -33.48
CA GLU A 170 2.55 -29.45 -32.91
C GLU A 170 2.03 -29.55 -31.47
N GLU A 171 1.47 -30.70 -31.09
CA GLU A 171 1.16 -31.02 -29.69
C GLU A 171 2.48 -31.03 -28.92
N GLU A 172 2.95 -29.86 -28.48
CA GLU A 172 3.99 -29.79 -27.48
C GLU A 172 3.41 -30.43 -26.20
N ASP A 173 4.07 -31.48 -25.70
CA ASP A 173 3.71 -32.19 -24.47
C ASP A 173 4.03 -31.29 -23.26
N VAL A 174 3.31 -30.16 -23.17
CA VAL A 174 3.40 -29.19 -22.08
C VAL A 174 2.47 -29.66 -20.98
N LYS A 175 3.07 -30.21 -19.93
CA LYS A 175 2.32 -30.67 -18.77
C LYS A 175 1.93 -29.48 -17.88
N GLY A 176 0.65 -29.15 -17.84
CA GLY A 176 0.10 -28.09 -17.00
C GLY A 176 0.31 -26.70 -17.57
N ILE A 177 0.31 -25.68 -16.70
CA ILE A 177 0.49 -24.27 -17.06
C ILE A 177 1.81 -23.78 -16.46
N PRO A 178 2.90 -23.72 -17.25
CA PRO A 178 4.21 -23.29 -16.77
C PRO A 178 4.17 -21.88 -16.20
N THR A 179 4.94 -21.63 -15.14
CA THR A 179 5.15 -20.28 -14.56
C THR A 179 3.87 -19.52 -14.17
N PHE A 180 2.75 -20.22 -13.94
CA PHE A 180 1.46 -19.60 -13.65
C PHE A 180 1.53 -18.58 -12.50
N TRP A 181 2.00 -19.01 -11.33
CA TRP A 181 2.09 -18.12 -10.16
C TRP A 181 3.16 -17.03 -10.32
N SER A 182 4.29 -17.34 -10.94
CA SER A 182 5.31 -16.32 -11.23
C SER A 182 4.75 -15.20 -12.11
N THR A 183 3.97 -15.55 -13.14
CA THR A 183 3.33 -14.58 -14.04
C THR A 183 2.24 -13.81 -13.30
N ALA A 184 1.35 -14.49 -12.57
CA ALA A 184 0.29 -13.84 -11.80
C ALA A 184 0.84 -12.83 -10.77
N LEU A 185 1.88 -13.20 -10.01
CA LEU A 185 2.49 -12.31 -9.01
C LEU A 185 3.19 -11.11 -9.67
N ARG A 186 3.80 -11.27 -10.84
CA ARG A 186 4.46 -10.18 -11.57
C ARG A 186 3.50 -9.21 -12.25
N ASN A 187 2.27 -9.64 -12.50
CA ASN A 187 1.23 -8.78 -13.06
C ASN A 187 0.51 -7.96 -11.99
N HIS A 188 0.73 -8.23 -10.69
CA HIS A 188 0.20 -7.40 -9.61
C HIS A 188 1.13 -6.19 -9.37
N PRO A 189 0.64 -4.93 -9.44
CA PRO A 189 1.49 -3.74 -9.39
C PRO A 189 2.43 -3.69 -8.17
N GLY A 190 1.89 -3.88 -6.96
CA GLY A 190 2.70 -3.83 -5.73
C GLY A 190 3.70 -4.97 -5.57
N LEU A 191 3.48 -6.12 -6.22
CA LEU A 191 4.42 -7.26 -6.14
C LEU A 191 5.47 -7.20 -7.25
N ALA A 192 5.13 -6.65 -8.40
CA ALA A 192 6.04 -6.47 -9.52
C ALA A 192 7.29 -5.67 -9.11
N GLU A 193 7.11 -4.65 -8.25
CA GLU A 193 8.21 -3.83 -7.73
C GLU A 193 9.13 -4.58 -6.77
N LEU A 194 8.59 -5.58 -6.05
CA LEU A 194 9.34 -6.39 -5.10
C LEU A 194 10.07 -7.58 -5.75
N ILE A 195 9.59 -8.03 -6.91
CA ILE A 195 10.13 -9.20 -7.62
C ILE A 195 11.26 -8.78 -8.56
N THR A 196 12.49 -9.16 -8.22
CA THR A 196 13.63 -8.97 -9.11
C THR A 196 13.73 -10.06 -10.18
N GLU A 197 14.51 -9.83 -11.24
CA GLU A 197 14.76 -10.85 -12.28
C GLU A 197 15.32 -12.17 -11.70
N ARG A 198 16.18 -12.07 -10.69
CA ARG A 198 16.74 -13.26 -10.00
C ARG A 198 15.67 -14.02 -9.22
N ASP A 199 14.71 -13.29 -8.63
CA ASP A 199 13.59 -13.91 -7.92
C ASP A 199 12.63 -14.63 -8.87
N ALA A 200 12.45 -14.10 -10.08
CA ALA A 200 11.60 -14.72 -11.11
C ALA A 200 12.07 -16.15 -11.46
N GLU A 201 13.38 -16.39 -11.50
CA GLU A 201 13.94 -17.73 -11.72
C GLU A 201 13.56 -18.72 -10.60
N ALA A 202 13.52 -18.26 -9.35
CA ALA A 202 13.10 -19.08 -8.22
C ALA A 202 11.56 -19.25 -8.19
N LEU A 203 10.81 -18.18 -8.48
CA LEU A 203 9.34 -18.18 -8.56
C LEU A 203 8.81 -19.11 -9.65
N ALA A 204 9.60 -19.43 -10.67
CA ALA A 204 9.24 -20.46 -11.67
C ALA A 204 8.96 -21.84 -11.05
N TYR A 205 9.48 -22.12 -9.84
CA TYR A 205 9.27 -23.38 -9.11
C TYR A 205 8.10 -23.32 -8.11
N LEU A 206 7.35 -22.20 -8.07
CA LEU A 206 6.17 -22.04 -7.23
C LEU A 206 4.98 -22.80 -7.83
N LYS A 207 4.47 -23.79 -7.09
CA LYS A 207 3.39 -24.68 -7.52
C LYS A 207 2.01 -24.18 -7.11
N ASP A 208 1.89 -23.66 -5.89
CA ASP A 208 0.62 -23.19 -5.34
C ASP A 208 0.81 -22.12 -4.28
N VAL A 209 -0.22 -21.29 -4.10
CA VAL A 209 -0.32 -20.33 -3.00
C VAL A 209 -1.68 -20.50 -2.34
N THR A 210 -1.67 -20.86 -1.05
CA THR A 210 -2.88 -21.20 -0.30
C THR A 210 -3.04 -20.32 0.93
N LEU A 211 -4.28 -19.97 1.24
CA LEU A 211 -4.67 -19.20 2.42
C LEU A 211 -5.30 -20.10 3.48
N GLU A 212 -4.96 -19.88 4.75
CA GLU A 212 -5.65 -20.46 5.90
C GLU A 212 -5.81 -19.43 7.03
N TYR A 213 -7.00 -19.31 7.60
CA TYR A 213 -7.19 -18.51 8.82
C TYR A 213 -6.66 -19.26 10.04
N LEU A 214 -6.10 -18.53 11.01
CA LEU A 214 -5.55 -19.12 12.24
C LEU A 214 -6.61 -19.94 12.99
N ASP A 215 -6.17 -21.06 13.55
CA ASP A 215 -7.05 -21.98 14.26
C ASP A 215 -7.50 -21.41 15.61
N LYS A 216 -8.74 -21.75 15.98
CA LYS A 216 -9.27 -21.41 17.31
C LYS A 216 -8.58 -22.21 18.42
N GLU A 217 -8.16 -23.44 18.11
CA GLU A 217 -7.57 -24.37 19.05
C GLU A 217 -6.40 -25.11 18.38
N GLY A 218 -5.28 -25.21 19.08
CA GLY A 218 -4.09 -25.89 18.58
C GLY A 218 -3.18 -25.01 17.70
N GLY A 219 -1.89 -25.35 17.67
CA GLY A 219 -0.88 -24.57 16.98
C GLY A 219 -0.27 -23.43 17.82
N PRO A 220 0.74 -22.72 17.28
CA PRO A 220 1.48 -21.69 18.00
C PRO A 220 0.70 -20.40 18.26
N TYR A 221 -0.36 -20.15 17.49
CA TYR A 221 -1.16 -18.90 17.53
C TYR A 221 -2.64 -19.16 17.84
N ALA A 222 -2.93 -20.29 18.50
CA ALA A 222 -4.28 -20.72 18.79
C ALA A 222 -5.11 -19.64 19.50
N GLY A 223 -6.29 -19.35 18.98
CA GLY A 223 -7.22 -18.38 19.57
C GLY A 223 -6.96 -16.92 19.18
N GLN A 224 -5.87 -16.63 18.48
CA GLN A 224 -5.62 -15.30 17.93
C GLN A 224 -6.28 -15.16 16.54
N PRO A 225 -6.89 -14.01 16.22
CA PRO A 225 -7.37 -13.71 14.87
C PRO A 225 -6.17 -13.45 13.94
N GLY A 226 -6.30 -13.87 12.68
CA GLY A 226 -5.23 -13.74 11.69
C GLY A 226 -5.31 -14.80 10.60
N PHE A 227 -4.32 -14.81 9.72
CA PHE A 227 -4.24 -15.75 8.61
C PHE A 227 -2.79 -16.09 8.23
N THR A 228 -2.62 -17.20 7.54
CA THR A 228 -1.36 -17.71 7.03
C THR A 228 -1.47 -17.92 5.53
N ILE A 229 -0.52 -17.36 4.78
CA ILE A 229 -0.31 -17.64 3.37
C ILE A 229 0.82 -18.67 3.28
N THR A 230 0.56 -19.77 2.58
CA THR A 230 1.54 -20.84 2.34
C THR A 230 1.87 -20.93 0.86
N PHE A 231 3.15 -20.80 0.54
CA PHE A 231 3.72 -20.95 -0.78
C PHE A 231 4.29 -22.36 -0.90
N HIS A 232 3.79 -23.14 -1.87
CA HIS A 232 4.18 -24.53 -2.10
C HIS A 232 5.16 -24.62 -3.27
N TRP A 233 6.33 -25.20 -3.05
CA TRP A 233 7.46 -25.18 -3.97
C TRP A 233 7.80 -26.57 -4.50
N ASP A 234 8.40 -26.62 -5.69
CA ASP A 234 9.01 -27.86 -6.18
C ASP A 234 10.36 -28.16 -5.52
N ALA A 235 10.39 -28.55 -4.25
CA ALA A 235 11.65 -28.78 -3.54
C ALA A 235 12.61 -29.76 -4.25
N ALA A 236 12.07 -30.72 -5.02
CA ALA A 236 12.87 -31.69 -5.77
C ALA A 236 13.61 -31.05 -6.95
N ALA A 237 12.99 -30.10 -7.64
CA ALA A 237 13.54 -29.46 -8.83
C ALA A 237 14.16 -28.08 -8.56
N ASN A 238 13.74 -27.39 -7.49
CA ASN A 238 14.14 -26.04 -7.15
C ASN A 238 15.66 -25.96 -6.85
N PRO A 239 16.48 -25.23 -7.63
CA PRO A 239 17.91 -25.14 -7.41
C PRO A 239 18.31 -24.14 -6.31
N PHE A 240 17.38 -23.34 -5.79
CA PHE A 240 17.66 -22.22 -4.89
C PHE A 240 17.60 -22.60 -3.40
N PHE A 241 16.58 -23.34 -2.97
CA PHE A 241 16.41 -23.74 -1.56
C PHE A 241 15.76 -25.13 -1.44
N THR A 242 15.78 -25.71 -0.24
CA THR A 242 15.23 -27.06 0.02
C THR A 242 13.84 -27.08 0.64
N ASN A 243 13.26 -25.92 0.97
CA ASN A 243 11.92 -25.84 1.55
C ASN A 243 10.86 -26.34 0.56
N GLU A 244 9.97 -27.23 1.02
CA GLU A 244 8.75 -27.60 0.30
C GLU A 244 7.67 -26.52 0.44
N THR A 245 7.62 -25.87 1.60
CA THR A 245 6.66 -24.81 1.90
C THR A 245 7.36 -23.63 2.58
N LEU A 246 7.00 -22.42 2.17
CA LEU A 246 7.32 -21.19 2.88
C LEU A 246 6.01 -20.54 3.34
N THR A 247 5.98 -20.07 4.58
CA THR A 247 4.77 -19.55 5.21
C THR A 247 4.97 -18.12 5.65
N LYS A 248 3.94 -17.30 5.46
CA LYS A 248 3.83 -15.96 6.03
C LYS A 248 2.54 -15.87 6.83
N THR A 249 2.67 -15.54 8.11
CA THR A 249 1.55 -15.49 9.05
C THR A 249 1.36 -14.06 9.52
N TYR A 250 0.14 -13.55 9.40
CA TYR A 250 -0.27 -12.25 9.92
C TYR A 250 -1.19 -12.47 11.12
N ILE A 251 -0.85 -11.83 12.24
CA ILE A 251 -1.58 -11.93 13.49
C ILE A 251 -2.22 -10.57 13.73
N TYR A 252 -3.53 -10.57 13.96
CA TYR A 252 -4.28 -9.38 14.30
C TYR A 252 -4.33 -9.18 15.82
N ASN A 253 -4.52 -7.94 16.25
CA ASN A 253 -4.86 -7.61 17.63
C ASN A 253 -6.21 -8.23 18.03
N GLU A 254 -6.37 -8.54 19.32
CA GLU A 254 -7.59 -9.18 19.84
C GLU A 254 -8.82 -8.24 19.76
N GLU A 255 -8.57 -6.94 19.91
CA GLU A 255 -9.56 -5.87 19.80
C GLU A 255 -9.39 -5.13 18.46
N VAL A 256 -10.51 -4.69 17.89
CA VAL A 256 -10.52 -3.85 16.70
C VAL A 256 -9.93 -2.49 17.01
N GLY A 257 -9.25 -1.90 16.02
CA GLY A 257 -8.73 -0.54 16.12
C GLY A 257 -9.84 0.51 16.16
N TYR A 258 -9.44 1.78 16.25
CA TYR A 258 -10.37 2.91 16.30
C TYR A 258 -11.36 2.96 15.13
N ALA A 259 -10.92 2.56 13.94
CA ALA A 259 -11.77 2.49 12.73
C ALA A 259 -12.83 1.36 12.78
N GLY A 260 -12.71 0.43 13.73
CA GLY A 260 -13.61 -0.72 13.87
C GLY A 260 -13.19 -1.96 13.08
N ASP A 261 -12.00 -1.95 12.47
CA ASP A 261 -11.37 -3.08 11.76
C ASP A 261 -10.27 -3.75 12.58
N PHE A 262 -9.90 -4.98 12.22
CA PHE A 262 -8.72 -5.63 12.79
C PHE A 262 -7.47 -4.84 12.43
N THR A 263 -6.61 -4.62 13.41
CA THR A 263 -5.27 -4.06 13.21
C THR A 263 -4.22 -5.15 13.32
N TYR A 264 -3.12 -5.03 12.59
CA TYR A 264 -2.02 -5.99 12.71
C TYR A 264 -1.29 -5.80 14.03
N ASP A 265 -1.00 -6.93 14.68
CA ASP A 265 -0.08 -7.01 15.81
C ASP A 265 1.34 -7.23 15.28
N ARG A 266 1.52 -8.30 14.48
CA ARG A 266 2.83 -8.65 13.88
C ARG A 266 2.69 -9.56 12.68
N ALA A 267 3.73 -9.56 11.84
CA ALA A 267 3.97 -10.56 10.82
C ALA A 267 5.03 -11.57 11.26
N VAL A 268 4.85 -12.85 10.91
CA VAL A 268 5.82 -13.92 11.15
C VAL A 268 6.09 -14.64 9.83
N GLY A 269 7.33 -14.56 9.36
CA GLY A 269 7.77 -15.28 8.18
C GLY A 269 8.41 -16.65 8.48
N SER A 270 8.85 -17.33 7.43
CA SER A 270 9.51 -18.64 7.53
C SER A 270 10.97 -18.59 7.07
N PRO A 271 11.92 -19.17 7.82
CA PRO A 271 13.32 -19.20 7.41
C PRO A 271 13.52 -20.03 6.14
N ILE A 272 14.27 -19.47 5.19
CA ILE A 272 14.59 -20.12 3.92
C ILE A 272 15.90 -20.90 4.04
N ALA A 273 15.86 -22.19 3.71
CA ALA A 273 17.00 -23.08 3.66
C ALA A 273 17.69 -23.00 2.29
N TRP A 274 18.39 -21.89 2.05
CA TRP A 274 19.13 -21.63 0.81
C TRP A 274 20.19 -22.71 0.54
N LYS A 275 20.29 -23.12 -0.72
CA LYS A 275 21.38 -23.95 -1.24
C LYS A 275 22.64 -23.08 -1.41
N GLU A 276 23.78 -23.75 -1.58
CA GLU A 276 25.08 -23.08 -1.59
C GLU A 276 25.16 -22.01 -2.69
N GLU A 277 25.47 -20.77 -2.28
CA GLU A 277 25.55 -19.57 -3.15
C GLU A 277 24.25 -19.15 -3.84
N GLN A 278 23.10 -19.66 -3.41
CA GLN A 278 21.79 -19.36 -4.02
C GLN A 278 20.93 -18.41 -3.17
N ASP A 279 21.50 -17.81 -2.13
CA ASP A 279 20.79 -16.85 -1.29
C ASP A 279 20.54 -15.55 -2.07
N LEU A 280 19.29 -15.34 -2.49
CA LEU A 280 18.87 -14.19 -3.29
C LEU A 280 18.75 -12.90 -2.44
N THR A 281 18.60 -13.05 -1.13
CA THR A 281 18.45 -11.93 -0.17
C THR A 281 19.78 -11.27 0.20
N ARG A 282 20.91 -11.87 -0.23
CA ARG A 282 22.25 -11.42 0.12
C ARG A 282 23.20 -11.46 -1.05
N GLU A 283 23.90 -10.37 -1.30
CA GLU A 283 25.01 -10.34 -2.25
C GLU A 283 26.35 -10.48 -1.52
N TRP A 284 27.30 -11.22 -2.12
CA TRP A 284 28.59 -11.53 -1.51
C TRP A 284 29.73 -10.75 -2.17
N GLU A 285 30.36 -9.85 -1.43
CA GLU A 285 31.53 -9.11 -1.89
C GLU A 285 32.83 -9.78 -1.39
N ILE A 286 33.74 -10.12 -2.31
CA ILE A 286 35.05 -10.72 -1.98
C ILE A 286 36.10 -9.61 -1.88
N LYS A 287 36.44 -9.22 -0.65
CA LYS A 287 37.51 -8.25 -0.36
C LYS A 287 38.84 -8.97 -0.11
N LYS A 288 39.89 -8.54 -0.82
CA LYS A 288 41.27 -8.96 -0.55
C LYS A 288 41.79 -8.20 0.67
N GLN A 289 41.91 -8.88 1.80
CA GLN A 289 42.52 -8.31 3.00
C GLN A 289 43.99 -8.72 3.07
N ARG A 290 44.91 -7.74 3.03
CA ARG A 290 46.34 -7.97 3.25
C ARG A 290 46.68 -7.66 4.70
N ASN A 291 47.24 -8.64 5.40
CA ASN A 291 47.74 -8.42 6.75
C ASN A 291 48.99 -7.52 6.68
N LYS A 292 48.90 -6.33 7.30
CA LYS A 292 49.97 -5.31 7.29
C LYS A 292 51.30 -5.80 7.85
N ASN A 293 51.28 -6.76 8.79
CA ASN A 293 52.49 -7.26 9.46
C ASN A 293 53.08 -8.51 8.81
N THR A 294 52.26 -9.42 8.28
CA THR A 294 52.72 -10.69 7.71
C THR A 294 52.74 -10.72 6.18
N ASN A 295 52.29 -9.64 5.51
CA ASN A 295 52.15 -9.53 4.06
C ASN A 295 51.34 -10.66 3.39
N ARG A 296 50.68 -11.53 4.16
CA ARG A 296 49.78 -12.56 3.64
C ARG A 296 48.45 -11.92 3.25
N THR A 297 47.96 -12.29 2.07
CA THR A 297 46.64 -11.86 1.57
C THR A 297 45.63 -12.96 1.86
N ARG A 298 44.53 -12.62 2.54
CA ARG A 298 43.36 -13.48 2.74
C ARG A 298 42.19 -12.87 1.97
N LEU A 299 41.40 -13.72 1.33
CA LEU A 299 40.11 -13.32 0.76
C LEU A 299 39.07 -13.36 1.88
N ILE A 300 38.38 -12.25 2.12
CA ILE A 300 37.25 -12.15 3.04
C ILE A 300 36.01 -11.98 2.19
N ARG A 301 35.05 -12.90 2.35
CA ARG A 301 33.72 -12.82 1.77
C ARG A 301 32.83 -12.09 2.78
N LYS A 302 32.29 -10.92 2.43
CA LYS A 302 31.32 -10.18 3.26
C LYS A 302 29.99 -10.15 2.52
N SER A 303 28.92 -10.58 3.18
CA SER A 303 27.56 -10.46 2.63
C SER A 303 26.96 -9.10 2.96
N HIS A 304 26.13 -8.58 2.06
CA HIS A 304 25.34 -7.38 2.23
C HIS A 304 23.88 -7.70 1.88
N PRO A 305 22.88 -7.23 2.66
CA PRO A 305 21.46 -7.40 2.31
C PRO A 305 21.15 -6.78 0.95
N THR A 306 20.28 -7.44 0.19
CA THR A 306 19.91 -7.02 -1.17
C THR A 306 18.38 -7.10 -1.32
N PRO A 307 17.76 -6.16 -2.05
CA PRO A 307 16.35 -6.26 -2.41
C PRO A 307 16.06 -7.58 -3.12
N SER A 308 15.04 -8.27 -2.64
CA SER A 308 14.55 -9.55 -3.15
C SER A 308 13.15 -9.78 -2.62
N PHE A 309 12.27 -10.35 -3.43
CA PHE A 309 10.94 -10.79 -3.01
C PHE A 309 11.00 -11.68 -1.77
N PHE A 310 12.05 -12.51 -1.64
CA PHE A 310 12.17 -13.45 -0.53
C PHE A 310 12.42 -12.80 0.84
N ASN A 311 12.71 -11.49 0.89
CA ASN A 311 12.69 -10.72 2.13
C ASN A 311 11.29 -10.68 2.76
N PHE A 312 10.23 -10.91 1.97
CA PHE A 312 8.85 -11.06 2.46
C PHE A 312 8.70 -12.16 3.53
N PHE A 313 9.55 -13.20 3.51
CA PHE A 313 9.56 -14.26 4.51
C PHE A 313 10.41 -13.94 5.74
N SER A 314 10.99 -12.74 5.81
CA SER A 314 11.72 -12.19 6.94
C SER A 314 11.20 -10.78 7.24
N PRO A 315 9.93 -10.67 7.71
CA PRO A 315 9.30 -9.37 7.90
C PRO A 315 10.10 -8.51 8.89
N PRO A 316 10.06 -7.18 8.75
CA PRO A 316 10.61 -6.28 9.76
C PRO A 316 9.93 -6.53 11.11
N VAL A 317 10.61 -6.17 12.20
CA VAL A 317 10.09 -6.32 13.56
C VAL A 317 10.11 -4.95 14.21
N MET A 318 8.97 -4.52 14.76
CA MET A 318 8.92 -3.29 15.53
C MET A 318 9.83 -3.41 16.75
N PRO A 319 10.69 -2.41 17.01
CA PRO A 319 11.49 -2.38 18.23
C PRO A 319 10.58 -2.39 19.47
N ASP A 320 11.02 -3.06 20.53
CA ASP A 320 10.29 -3.05 21.80
C ASP A 320 10.28 -1.64 22.40
N GLU A 321 9.29 -1.34 23.25
CA GLU A 321 9.11 -0.02 23.90
C GLU A 321 10.38 0.43 24.66
N GLU A 322 11.12 -0.50 25.26
CA GLU A 322 12.41 -0.21 25.91
C GLU A 322 13.49 0.27 24.93
N ALA A 323 13.50 -0.24 23.70
CA ALA A 323 14.45 0.15 22.65
C ALA A 323 14.08 1.50 22.01
N LEU A 324 12.79 1.81 21.96
CA LEU A 324 12.28 3.12 21.56
C LEU A 324 12.60 4.19 22.61
N GLU A 325 12.39 3.87 23.89
CA GLU A 325 12.67 4.79 25.01
C GLU A 325 14.17 5.00 25.27
N SER A 326 15.01 4.00 25.00
CA SER A 326 16.46 4.12 25.19
C SER A 326 17.15 5.01 24.14
N GLY A 327 16.45 5.34 23.05
CA GLY A 327 16.99 6.11 21.93
C GLY A 327 18.13 5.38 21.20
N GLU A 328 18.14 4.04 21.25
CA GLU A 328 19.12 3.21 20.53
C GLU A 328 18.91 3.25 19.00
N LEU A 329 17.70 3.61 18.57
CA LEU A 329 17.33 3.80 17.17
C LEU A 329 17.01 5.26 16.91
N GLU A 330 17.46 5.77 15.78
CA GLU A 330 17.10 7.13 15.36
C GLU A 330 15.62 7.13 14.92
N PRO A 331 14.89 8.26 15.08
CA PRO A 331 13.50 8.36 14.63
C PRO A 331 13.31 7.97 13.17
N GLU A 332 14.30 8.31 12.33
CA GLU A 332 14.35 7.98 10.90
C GLU A 332 14.41 6.45 10.66
N ASP A 333 15.12 5.70 11.50
CA ASP A 333 15.17 4.23 11.41
C ASP A 333 13.83 3.60 11.79
N ILE A 334 13.10 4.20 12.74
CA ILE A 334 11.78 3.73 13.18
C ILE A 334 10.76 3.95 12.07
N GLU A 335 10.74 5.16 11.48
CA GLU A 335 9.90 5.48 10.32
C GLU A 335 10.16 4.54 9.14
N GLU A 336 11.42 4.21 8.83
CA GLU A 336 11.76 3.25 7.76
C GLU A 336 11.26 1.82 8.07
N ILE A 337 11.28 1.40 9.34
CA ILE A 337 10.74 0.09 9.75
C ILE A 337 9.22 0.08 9.62
N GLU A 338 8.54 1.15 10.02
CA GLU A 338 7.09 1.30 9.91
C GLU A 338 6.63 1.27 8.45
N GLU A 339 7.29 2.02 7.56
CA GLU A 339 7.00 2.02 6.12
C GLU A 339 7.14 0.62 5.51
N LYS A 340 8.22 -0.11 5.86
CA LYS A 340 8.42 -1.48 5.39
C LYS A 340 7.37 -2.46 5.91
N LEU A 341 6.90 -2.27 7.15
CA LEU A 341 5.82 -3.07 7.72
C LEU A 341 4.49 -2.80 7.03
N GLU A 342 4.19 -1.55 6.73
CA GLU A 342 2.98 -1.16 6.02
C GLU A 342 2.92 -1.80 4.62
N ILE A 343 4.02 -1.71 3.87
CA ILE A 343 4.15 -2.39 2.57
C ILE A 343 3.99 -3.91 2.73
N ASP A 344 4.58 -4.51 3.76
CA ASP A 344 4.48 -5.96 4.02
C ASP A 344 3.04 -6.41 4.33
N TYR A 345 2.28 -5.61 5.09
CA TYR A 345 0.87 -5.86 5.37
C TYR A 345 0.00 -5.68 4.13
N GLN A 346 0.24 -4.64 3.35
CA GLN A 346 -0.48 -4.39 2.11
C GLN A 346 -0.32 -5.55 1.12
N VAL A 347 0.92 -6.03 0.92
CA VAL A 347 1.18 -7.22 0.09
C VAL A 347 0.49 -8.46 0.63
N GLY A 348 0.42 -8.61 1.96
CA GLY A 348 -0.31 -9.69 2.62
C GLY A 348 -1.81 -9.68 2.29
N GLU A 349 -2.44 -8.51 2.35
CA GLU A 349 -3.86 -8.35 1.99
C GLU A 349 -4.09 -8.52 0.49
N ASP A 350 -3.23 -7.98 -0.37
CA ASP A 350 -3.35 -8.16 -1.82
C ASP A 350 -3.28 -9.64 -2.22
N LEU A 351 -2.40 -10.42 -1.58
CA LEU A 351 -2.34 -11.86 -1.76
C LEU A 351 -3.63 -12.55 -1.29
N LYS A 352 -4.15 -12.16 -0.13
CA LYS A 352 -5.33 -12.76 0.51
C LYS A 352 -6.63 -12.45 -0.25
N GLU A 353 -6.87 -11.18 -0.56
CA GLU A 353 -8.15 -10.67 -1.06
C GLU A 353 -8.21 -10.63 -2.59
N LYS A 354 -7.06 -10.43 -3.26
CA LYS A 354 -7.04 -10.26 -4.72
C LYS A 354 -6.41 -11.45 -5.44
N ILE A 355 -5.13 -11.73 -5.18
CA ILE A 355 -4.35 -12.66 -6.02
C ILE A 355 -4.81 -14.11 -5.82
N ILE A 356 -4.94 -14.59 -4.58
CA ILE A 356 -5.38 -15.98 -4.34
C ILE A 356 -6.79 -16.23 -4.89
N PRO A 357 -7.79 -15.35 -4.68
CA PRO A 357 -9.13 -15.53 -5.24
C PRO A 357 -9.19 -15.37 -6.77
N ARG A 358 -8.43 -14.43 -7.36
CA ARG A 358 -8.49 -14.05 -8.77
C ARG A 358 -7.20 -14.34 -9.55
N ALA A 359 -6.48 -15.40 -9.18
CA ALA A 359 -5.17 -15.71 -9.76
C ALA A 359 -5.15 -15.82 -11.30
N ILE A 360 -6.25 -16.25 -11.91
CA ILE A 360 -6.36 -16.35 -13.37
C ILE A 360 -6.44 -14.97 -14.05
N ASP A 361 -7.09 -14.00 -13.41
CA ASP A 361 -7.22 -12.64 -13.93
C ASP A 361 -5.87 -11.92 -13.87
N TYR A 362 -5.11 -12.15 -12.79
CA TYR A 362 -3.71 -11.71 -12.71
C TYR A 362 -2.82 -12.44 -13.71
N PHE A 363 -2.97 -13.75 -13.90
CA PHE A 363 -2.19 -14.49 -14.89
C PHE A 363 -2.42 -13.99 -16.32
N THR A 364 -3.69 -13.72 -16.68
CA THR A 364 -4.07 -13.22 -18.00
C THR A 364 -3.80 -11.72 -18.18
N GLY A 365 -3.56 -10.98 -17.09
CA GLY A 365 -3.36 -9.53 -17.08
C GLY A 365 -4.66 -8.73 -17.03
N LYS A 366 -5.83 -9.39 -17.11
CA LYS A 366 -7.15 -8.75 -17.03
C LYS A 366 -7.40 -8.06 -15.69
N ALA A 367 -6.77 -8.54 -14.60
CA ALA A 367 -6.90 -7.91 -13.30
C ALA A 367 -6.49 -6.42 -13.31
N LEU A 368 -5.50 -6.06 -14.13
CA LEU A 368 -5.03 -4.66 -14.26
C LEU A 368 -6.12 -3.77 -14.86
N GLU A 369 -6.91 -4.28 -15.80
CA GLU A 369 -8.00 -3.52 -16.42
C GLU A 369 -9.07 -3.14 -15.38
N TYR A 370 -9.42 -4.07 -14.49
CA TYR A 370 -10.37 -3.79 -13.41
C TYR A 370 -9.80 -2.81 -12.37
N GLU A 371 -8.50 -2.89 -12.05
CA GLU A 371 -7.86 -1.95 -11.13
C GLU A 371 -7.75 -0.53 -11.72
N LEU A 372 -7.57 -0.39 -13.05
CA LEU A 372 -7.54 0.91 -13.72
C LEU A 372 -8.93 1.55 -13.86
N ILE A 373 -9.96 0.76 -14.13
CA ILE A 373 -11.34 1.27 -14.26
C ILE A 373 -11.82 1.87 -12.93
N ASP A 374 -11.48 1.25 -11.79
CA ASP A 374 -11.80 1.82 -10.47
C ASP A 374 -11.05 3.14 -10.17
N SER A 375 -9.97 3.47 -10.90
CA SER A 375 -9.22 4.73 -10.73
C SER A 375 -9.66 5.87 -11.65
N ASP A 376 -10.24 5.58 -12.81
CA ASP A 376 -10.67 6.61 -13.79
C ASP A 376 -12.09 7.15 -13.51
N ASP A 377 -12.91 6.46 -12.71
CA ASP A 377 -14.28 6.90 -12.34
C ASP A 377 -14.31 7.96 -11.20
N GLU A 378 -13.16 8.36 -10.64
CA GLU A 378 -13.07 9.43 -9.62
C GLU A 378 -12.67 10.82 -10.18
N ASP A 379 -12.31 10.93 -11.47
CA ASP A 379 -11.68 12.14 -12.04
C ASP A 379 -12.44 12.79 -13.25
N ASP A 380 -13.73 12.49 -13.47
CA ASP A 380 -14.52 13.08 -14.59
C ASP A 380 -15.61 14.09 -14.14
N ASP A 381 -15.42 14.72 -12.97
CA ASP A 381 -16.36 15.70 -12.38
C ASP A 381 -15.72 17.09 -12.13
N GLU A 382 -14.90 17.62 -13.04
CA GLU A 382 -14.70 19.09 -13.08
C GLU A 382 -14.14 19.56 -14.42
N PHE A 383 -15.01 20.10 -15.29
CA PHE A 383 -14.88 21.43 -15.91
C PHE A 383 -15.98 21.55 -16.98
N GLU A 384 -17.22 21.79 -16.54
CA GLU A 384 -18.24 22.35 -17.42
C GLU A 384 -17.84 23.78 -17.79
N ASP A 385 -17.82 24.02 -19.10
CA ASP A 385 -17.62 25.30 -19.78
C ASP A 385 -18.24 26.49 -19.05
N LEU A 386 -17.40 27.45 -18.65
CA LEU A 386 -17.82 28.83 -18.45
C LEU A 386 -17.26 29.70 -19.58
N ASP A 387 -17.96 29.62 -20.71
CA ASP A 387 -18.05 30.73 -21.66
C ASP A 387 -18.77 31.89 -20.95
N GLU A 388 -18.04 32.95 -20.60
CA GLU A 388 -18.65 34.28 -20.44
C GLU A 388 -17.69 35.35 -21.00
N ASP A 389 -18.00 35.79 -22.22
CA ASP A 389 -17.46 36.99 -22.85
C ASP A 389 -17.71 38.23 -21.97
N GLU A 390 -16.68 39.05 -21.69
CA GLU A 390 -16.87 40.51 -21.77
C GLU A 390 -15.56 41.26 -22.08
N GLU A 391 -15.68 42.17 -23.04
CA GLU A 391 -14.66 42.94 -23.72
C GLU A 391 -13.85 43.90 -22.83
N GLY A 392 -12.62 44.19 -23.27
CA GLY A 392 -11.82 45.29 -22.75
C GLY A 392 -10.62 45.60 -23.65
N GLU A 393 -10.89 46.19 -24.82
CA GLU A 393 -9.91 46.91 -25.65
C GLU A 393 -9.05 47.84 -24.77
N PHE A 394 -7.72 47.71 -24.84
CA PHE A 394 -6.83 48.88 -24.95
C PHE A 394 -5.58 48.47 -25.73
N ASP A 395 -5.61 48.91 -26.98
CA ASP A 395 -4.50 49.05 -27.91
C ASP A 395 -3.52 50.11 -27.37
N GLU A 396 -2.22 49.80 -27.34
CA GLU A 396 -1.17 50.79 -27.55
C GLU A 396 0.10 50.09 -28.04
N ASP A 397 0.22 50.10 -29.36
CA ASP A 397 1.42 49.98 -30.19
C ASP A 397 2.77 50.26 -29.50
N SER A 398 3.73 49.37 -29.72
CA SER A 398 5.07 49.81 -30.13
C SER A 398 5.80 48.70 -30.89
N ASP A 399 5.78 48.82 -32.20
CA ASP A 399 6.71 48.21 -33.15
C ASP A 399 8.18 48.33 -32.70
N SER A 400 8.95 47.24 -32.85
CA SER A 400 10.03 47.20 -33.86
C SER A 400 10.67 45.81 -33.92
N ASP A 401 10.27 45.10 -34.97
CA ASP A 401 11.08 44.42 -35.97
C ASP A 401 12.40 43.70 -35.61
N GLU A 402 12.36 42.43 -36.00
CA GLU A 402 13.30 41.72 -36.89
C GLU A 402 14.51 40.95 -36.32
N ASP A 403 14.38 39.63 -36.55
CA ASP A 403 15.37 38.73 -37.17
C ASP A 403 16.60 38.24 -36.37
N VAL A 404 16.41 37.10 -35.68
CA VAL A 404 16.75 35.72 -36.13
C VAL A 404 17.99 35.61 -37.08
N PRO A 405 18.76 34.50 -37.12
CA PRO A 405 19.58 33.81 -36.11
C PRO A 405 21.02 33.50 -36.65
N THR A 406 21.76 32.65 -35.93
CA THR A 406 22.68 31.60 -36.43
C THR A 406 24.19 31.65 -36.08
N ARG A 407 24.63 30.44 -35.66
CA ARG A 407 25.85 29.70 -36.06
C ARG A 407 27.20 29.93 -35.35
N ARG A 408 27.50 28.91 -34.53
CA ARG A 408 28.57 27.87 -34.67
C ARG A 408 30.06 28.26 -34.84
N LYS A 409 30.86 27.43 -34.13
CA LYS A 409 32.32 27.10 -34.26
C LYS A 409 33.25 28.19 -33.71
N GLY A 410 34.28 27.91 -32.93
CA GLY A 410 35.04 26.72 -32.56
C GLY A 410 36.34 27.20 -31.85
N PRO A 411 37.19 26.30 -31.33
CA PRO A 411 38.21 26.58 -30.30
C PRO A 411 39.55 27.03 -30.94
N PRO A 412 40.65 27.43 -30.22
CA PRO A 412 41.50 26.43 -29.53
C PRO A 412 42.51 26.93 -28.44
N LYS A 413 43.31 25.95 -27.95
CA LYS A 413 44.67 25.99 -27.37
C LYS A 413 44.81 26.25 -25.86
N ARG A 414 45.35 25.32 -25.05
CA ARG A 414 46.68 24.64 -25.00
C ARG A 414 47.82 25.53 -24.49
N GLY A 415 48.48 25.02 -23.43
CA GLY A 415 49.85 25.33 -22.99
C GLY A 415 49.93 25.38 -21.47
N ALA A 416 50.28 24.28 -20.78
CA ALA A 416 51.65 23.88 -20.40
C ALA A 416 52.30 24.83 -19.36
N ALA A 417 53.14 24.44 -18.41
CA ALA A 417 53.58 23.20 -17.76
C ALA A 417 54.57 23.64 -16.65
N ALA A 418 54.95 22.70 -15.78
CA ALA A 418 56.09 22.70 -14.84
C ALA A 418 55.90 23.47 -13.50
N ALA A 419 55.87 22.80 -12.33
CA ALA A 419 56.97 22.11 -11.60
C ALA A 419 58.01 23.12 -11.04
N GLY A 420 58.45 23.08 -9.78
CA GLY A 420 58.23 22.18 -8.64
C GLY A 420 59.13 22.57 -7.45
N SER A 421 59.11 21.75 -6.40
CA SER A 421 59.98 21.72 -5.19
C SER A 421 59.80 22.89 -4.19
N GLY A 422 59.74 22.72 -2.87
CA GLY A 422 59.95 21.57 -1.98
C GLY A 422 60.80 22.01 -0.79
N SER A 423 60.30 21.88 0.45
CA SER A 423 61.08 21.58 1.68
C SER A 423 60.25 21.75 2.96
N ASN A 424 59.91 20.62 3.58
CA ASN A 424 60.18 20.22 4.98
C ASN A 424 60.29 21.31 6.06
N VAL A 425 59.52 21.22 7.17
CA VAL A 425 59.98 21.07 8.58
C VAL A 425 58.78 20.68 9.47
N ASP A 426 58.95 19.62 10.26
CA ASP A 426 58.18 19.24 11.47
C ASP A 426 59.10 19.48 12.68
N PRO A 427 58.59 19.92 13.86
CA PRO A 427 58.81 19.05 15.03
C PRO A 427 57.69 19.09 16.10
N GLN A 428 57.23 17.88 16.44
CA GLN A 428 57.21 17.24 17.78
C GLN A 428 56.46 17.82 19.01
N GLU A 429 55.63 16.92 19.56
CA GLU A 429 55.43 16.53 20.98
C GLU A 429 54.69 17.46 21.98
N CYS A 430 53.58 16.94 22.55
CA CYS A 430 53.46 16.78 24.01
C CYS A 430 52.40 15.72 24.39
N LYS A 431 52.67 15.00 25.48
CA LYS A 431 52.04 13.77 26.01
C LYS A 431 51.33 14.06 27.34
N GLN A 432 50.40 13.16 27.71
CA GLN A 432 49.92 12.80 29.07
C GLN A 432 49.00 13.79 29.81
N GLN A 433 47.80 13.33 30.20
CA GLN A 433 47.55 12.50 31.39
C GLN A 433 46.36 11.56 31.17
#